data_AF-A0ABD0R3B3-F1
#
_entry.id   AF-A0ABD0R3B3-F1
#
_cell.length_a   1.000
_cell.length_b   1.000
_cell.length_c   1.000
_cell.angle_alpha   90.00
_cell.angle_beta   90.00
_cell.angle_gamma   90.00
#
_symmetry.space_group_name_H-M   'P 1'
#
loop_
_entity.id
_entity.type
_entity.pdbx_description
1 polymer ?
#
loop_
_entity_poly.entity_id
_entity_poly.type
_entity_poly.pdbx_seq_one_letter_code
_entity_poly.pdbx_strand_id
1 'polypeptide(L)'
;QVQTPQCRIQKCTTDFVSLTSHLNPSLDGFDTEFCKALRAYSACTQRTSKSCRGNLVFHSAMLGISDLMSQRNCSKDGPTSSTHPVIPIEPCNYHSRHHQALRPGTGTGAPEHPRPTYLFCGLFGDPHLRTFKDHFQTCKVEGAWPLIDNNYLSVQVTNVPVVYGSSATATNK
;
A
#
# COMPACT_ATOMS: atom_id res chain seq x y z
N GLN A 1 -7.17 25.13 8.92
CA GLN A 1 -6.72 25.43 7.54
C GLN A 1 -6.05 24.17 6.99
N VAL A 2 -6.68 23.50 6.03
CA VAL A 2 -6.13 22.25 5.45
C VAL A 2 -5.01 22.65 4.49
N GLN A 3 -3.77 22.24 4.79
CA GLN A 3 -2.62 22.51 3.95
C GLN A 3 -2.76 21.70 2.65
N THR A 4 -3.04 22.35 1.54
CA THR A 4 -3.09 21.70 0.23
C THR A 4 -1.67 21.26 -0.15
N PRO A 5 -1.44 19.97 -0.45
CA PRO A 5 -0.11 19.51 -0.85
C PRO A 5 0.27 20.15 -2.20
N GLN A 6 1.32 20.96 -2.20
CA GLN A 6 1.83 21.65 -3.39
C GLN A 6 2.64 20.68 -4.28
N CYS A 7 2.49 20.81 -5.60
CA CYS A 7 3.29 20.07 -6.58
C CYS A 7 4.79 20.35 -6.39
N ARG A 8 5.61 19.31 -6.20
CA ARG A 8 7.05 19.43 -5.93
C ARG A 8 7.95 19.04 -7.11
N ILE A 9 7.44 19.13 -8.35
CA ILE A 9 8.21 18.75 -9.54
C ILE A 9 9.54 19.49 -9.67
N GLN A 10 9.59 20.79 -9.34
CA GLN A 10 10.82 21.58 -9.42
C GLN A 10 11.92 21.04 -8.51
N LYS A 11 11.54 20.57 -7.31
CA LYS A 11 12.49 19.90 -6.39
C LYS A 11 13.01 18.62 -7.01
N CYS A 12 12.13 17.77 -7.56
CA CYS A 12 12.53 16.52 -8.21
C CYS A 12 13.52 16.78 -9.37
N THR A 13 13.26 17.79 -10.20
CA THR A 13 14.15 18.16 -11.31
C THR A 13 15.49 18.69 -10.81
N THR A 14 15.48 19.54 -9.78
CA THR A 14 16.70 20.10 -9.19
C THR A 14 17.58 19.01 -8.58
N ASP A 15 16.97 18.08 -7.84
CA ASP A 15 17.67 16.94 -7.23
C ASP A 15 18.29 16.05 -8.33
N PHE A 16 17.59 15.79 -9.43
CA PHE A 16 18.11 15.03 -10.57
C PHE A 16 19.30 15.72 -11.25
N VAL A 17 19.22 17.03 -11.50
CA VAL A 17 20.33 17.82 -12.08
C VAL A 17 21.54 17.81 -11.15
N SER A 18 21.33 17.95 -9.84
CA SER A 18 22.40 17.88 -8.84
C SER A 18 23.12 16.51 -8.90
N LEU A 19 22.35 15.42 -8.94
CA LEU A 19 22.86 14.04 -9.02
C LEU A 19 23.57 13.71 -10.34
N THR A 20 23.35 14.47 -11.41
CA THR A 20 23.88 14.16 -12.75
C THR A 20 24.93 15.15 -13.22
N SER A 21 24.98 16.37 -12.66
CA SER A 21 25.88 17.45 -13.09
C SER A 21 27.38 17.11 -13.03
N HIS A 22 27.77 16.21 -12.14
CA HIS A 22 29.15 15.77 -11.94
C HIS A 22 29.47 14.46 -12.69
N LEU A 23 28.50 13.84 -13.35
CA LEU A 23 28.72 12.59 -14.10
C LEU A 23 29.40 12.91 -15.43
N ASN A 24 30.53 12.25 -15.68
CA ASN A 24 31.26 12.39 -16.94
C ASN A 24 30.91 11.23 -17.89
N PRO A 25 30.35 11.51 -19.09
CA PRO A 25 29.99 10.48 -20.08
C PRO A 25 31.16 9.61 -20.56
N SER A 26 32.41 10.08 -20.39
CA SER A 26 33.61 9.37 -20.83
C SER A 26 34.14 8.36 -19.81
N LEU A 27 33.53 8.24 -18.63
CA LEU A 27 33.96 7.30 -17.59
C LEU A 27 33.16 5.99 -17.64
N ASP A 28 33.86 4.87 -17.45
CA ASP A 28 33.23 3.57 -17.22
C ASP A 28 32.29 3.64 -16.01
N GLY A 29 31.05 3.17 -16.19
CA GLY A 29 30.02 3.22 -15.14
C GLY A 29 29.11 4.46 -15.18
N PHE A 30 29.27 5.37 -16.14
CA PHE A 30 28.34 6.50 -16.33
C PHE A 30 26.88 6.04 -16.39
N ASP A 31 26.56 5.06 -17.23
CA ASP A 31 25.19 4.58 -17.41
C ASP A 31 24.61 4.02 -16.11
N THR A 32 25.43 3.34 -15.31
CA THR A 32 24.98 2.81 -14.02
C THR A 32 24.61 3.91 -13.03
N GLU A 33 25.45 4.95 -12.88
CA GLU A 33 25.17 6.07 -11.98
C GLU A 33 24.03 6.97 -12.51
N PHE A 34 23.98 7.19 -13.81
CA PHE A 34 22.90 7.92 -14.46
C PHE A 34 21.55 7.21 -14.27
N CYS A 35 21.49 5.88 -14.47
CA CYS A 35 20.29 5.10 -14.21
C CYS A 35 19.88 5.11 -12.72
N LYS A 36 20.83 5.16 -11.77
CA LYS A 36 20.51 5.33 -10.33
C LYS A 36 19.86 6.68 -10.05
N ALA A 37 20.37 7.75 -10.66
CA ALA A 37 19.81 9.10 -10.55
C ALA A 37 18.43 9.19 -11.24
N LEU A 38 18.27 8.57 -12.41
CA LEU A 38 17.04 8.56 -13.18
C LEU A 38 15.92 7.78 -12.48
N ARG A 39 16.24 6.64 -11.84
CA ARG A 39 15.31 5.92 -10.96
C ARG A 39 14.90 6.76 -9.75
N ALA A 40 15.82 7.52 -9.16
CA ALA A 40 15.50 8.44 -8.06
C ALA A 40 14.55 9.56 -8.53
N TYR A 41 14.77 10.11 -9.74
CA TYR A 41 13.89 11.11 -10.33
C TYR A 41 12.49 10.58 -10.58
N SER A 42 12.37 9.38 -11.17
CA SER A 42 11.10 8.67 -11.37
C SER A 42 10.32 8.44 -10.06
N ALA A 43 11.01 7.99 -9.01
CA ALA A 43 10.37 7.80 -7.71
C ALA A 43 9.89 9.14 -7.10
N CYS A 44 10.67 10.22 -7.27
CA CYS A 44 10.28 11.55 -6.79
C CYS A 44 9.03 12.07 -7.50
N THR A 45 8.98 11.97 -8.83
CA THR A 45 7.82 12.43 -9.61
C THR A 45 6.57 11.62 -9.24
N GLN A 46 6.67 10.29 -9.11
CA GLN A 46 5.54 9.45 -8.69
C GLN A 46 4.94 9.85 -7.34
N ARG A 47 5.78 10.18 -6.34
CA ARG A 47 5.31 10.61 -5.00
C ARG A 47 4.50 11.91 -5.02
N THR A 48 4.81 12.83 -5.92
CA THR A 48 4.12 14.14 -6.02
C THR A 48 3.00 14.16 -7.09
N SER A 49 2.77 13.04 -7.78
CA SER A 49 1.79 12.92 -8.88
C SER A 49 0.40 13.48 -8.56
N LYS A 50 -0.17 13.15 -7.38
CA LYS A 50 -1.50 13.62 -6.95
C LYS A 50 -1.61 15.15 -6.90
N SER A 51 -0.57 15.81 -6.38
CA SER A 51 -0.50 17.28 -6.30
C SER A 51 -0.16 17.95 -7.63
N CYS A 52 0.33 17.20 -8.63
CA CYS A 52 0.83 17.72 -9.90
C CYS A 52 -0.09 17.47 -11.11
N ARG A 53 -1.35 17.05 -10.91
CA ARG A 53 -2.27 16.65 -12.00
C ARG A 53 -2.38 17.65 -13.16
N GLY A 54 -2.42 18.94 -12.87
CA GLY A 54 -2.53 20.02 -13.88
C GLY A 54 -1.21 20.71 -14.21
N ASN A 55 -0.06 20.17 -13.80
CA ASN A 55 1.22 20.82 -14.00
C ASN A 55 1.91 20.31 -15.28
N LEU A 56 2.11 21.18 -16.26
CA LEU A 56 2.74 20.82 -17.54
C LEU A 56 4.16 20.28 -17.37
N VAL A 57 4.97 20.93 -16.53
CA VAL A 57 6.37 20.52 -16.26
C VAL A 57 6.44 19.10 -15.72
N PHE A 58 5.49 18.71 -14.86
CA PHE A 58 5.37 17.35 -14.36
C PHE A 58 5.13 16.33 -15.48
N HIS A 59 4.17 16.60 -16.38
CA HIS A 59 3.87 15.69 -17.49
C HIS A 59 5.02 15.62 -18.49
N SER A 60 5.67 16.74 -18.80
CA SER A 60 6.89 16.76 -19.62
C SER A 60 8.02 15.93 -18.98
N ALA A 61 8.23 16.06 -17.67
CA ALA A 61 9.21 15.27 -16.94
C ALA A 61 8.90 13.78 -16.97
N MET A 62 7.64 13.37 -16.82
CA MET A 62 7.24 11.96 -16.88
C MET A 62 7.59 11.33 -18.24
N LEU A 63 7.32 12.04 -19.34
CA LEU A 63 7.69 11.61 -20.69
C LEU A 63 9.21 11.54 -20.85
N GLY A 64 9.94 12.59 -20.42
CA GLY A 64 11.40 12.63 -20.50
C GLY A 64 12.07 11.53 -19.68
N ILE A 65 11.56 11.20 -18.49
CA ILE A 65 12.05 10.08 -17.68
C ILE A 65 11.88 8.76 -18.44
N SER A 66 10.69 8.52 -19.02
CA SER A 66 10.43 7.28 -19.76
C SER A 66 11.35 7.12 -20.97
N ASP A 67 11.57 8.21 -21.70
CA ASP A 67 12.45 8.25 -22.86
C ASP A 67 13.92 7.97 -22.46
N LEU A 68 14.44 8.70 -21.46
CA LEU A 68 15.80 8.50 -20.96
C LEU A 68 16.03 7.08 -20.42
N MET A 69 15.03 6.47 -19.76
CA MET A 69 15.12 5.09 -19.27
C MET A 69 15.27 4.10 -20.43
N SER A 70 14.53 4.33 -21.52
CA SER A 70 14.60 3.49 -22.73
C SER A 70 15.91 3.67 -23.48
N GLN A 71 16.37 4.91 -23.66
CA GLN A 71 17.59 5.22 -24.42
C GLN A 71 18.84 4.58 -23.81
N ARG A 72 18.89 4.44 -22.48
CA ARG A 72 20.03 3.90 -21.74
C ARG A 72 19.80 2.48 -21.22
N ASN A 73 18.71 1.82 -21.62
CA ASN A 73 18.33 0.48 -21.16
C ASN A 73 18.35 0.35 -19.62
N CYS A 74 17.90 1.39 -18.92
CA CYS A 74 17.84 1.37 -17.47
C CYS A 74 16.78 0.39 -16.98
N SER A 75 17.15 -0.53 -16.08
CA SER A 75 16.15 -1.28 -15.29
C SER A 75 15.30 -0.32 -14.47
N LYS A 76 13.98 -0.59 -14.38
CA LYS A 76 13.05 0.13 -13.50
C LYS A 76 13.32 -0.17 -12.02
N ASP A 77 13.80 -1.38 -11.74
CA ASP A 77 14.16 -1.84 -10.40
C ASP A 77 15.65 -1.65 -10.15
N GLY A 78 16.02 -1.29 -8.91
CA GLY A 78 17.41 -1.15 -8.48
C GLY A 78 17.66 0.00 -7.49
N PRO A 79 18.91 0.16 -7.02
CA PRO A 79 19.27 1.11 -5.96
C PRO A 79 19.15 2.57 -6.43
N THR A 80 18.26 3.36 -5.83
CA THR A 80 18.17 4.80 -6.14
C THR A 80 19.30 5.56 -5.46
N SER A 81 19.76 6.69 -6.05
CA SER A 81 20.80 7.56 -5.46
C SER A 81 20.29 8.36 -4.23
N SER A 82 19.46 7.73 -3.40
CA SER A 82 18.73 8.40 -2.34
C SER A 82 19.59 8.63 -1.09
N THR A 83 19.56 9.86 -0.59
CA THR A 83 19.94 10.23 0.77
C THR A 83 18.90 9.81 1.82
N HIS A 84 17.76 9.27 1.41
CA HIS A 84 16.76 8.75 2.33
C HIS A 84 17.03 7.28 2.63
N PRO A 85 17.01 6.87 3.91
CA PRO A 85 17.23 5.48 4.27
C PRO A 85 16.25 4.61 3.48
N VAL A 86 16.81 3.66 2.74
CA VAL A 86 16.07 2.57 2.13
C VAL A 86 15.38 1.86 3.28
N ILE A 87 14.10 2.16 3.51
CA ILE A 87 13.27 1.33 4.36
C ILE A 87 13.12 0.04 3.55
N PRO A 88 13.69 -1.10 4.01
CA PRO A 88 13.42 -2.37 3.35
C PRO A 88 11.90 -2.50 3.32
N ILE A 89 11.34 -2.70 2.13
CA ILE A 89 9.94 -3.09 2.02
C ILE A 89 9.90 -4.50 2.58
N GLU A 90 9.78 -4.60 3.90
CA GLU A 90 9.52 -5.86 4.57
C GLU A 90 8.21 -6.37 3.96
N PRO A 91 8.17 -7.62 3.44
CA PRO A 91 6.92 -8.18 2.95
C PRO A 91 5.88 -7.96 4.04
N CYS A 92 4.68 -7.50 3.66
CA CYS A 92 3.58 -7.19 4.59
C CYS A 92 3.18 -8.43 5.39
N ASN A 93 3.99 -8.80 6.36
CA ASN A 93 3.80 -9.94 7.21
C ASN A 93 3.06 -9.41 8.42
N TYR A 94 1.84 -9.90 8.60
CA TYR A 94 0.97 -9.50 9.70
C TYR A 94 1.68 -9.65 11.06
N HIS A 95 2.57 -10.63 11.17
CA HIS A 95 3.40 -10.88 12.36
C HIS A 95 4.51 -9.85 12.59
N SER A 96 5.08 -9.24 11.55
CA SER A 96 6.21 -8.30 11.67
C SER A 96 5.82 -6.97 12.34
N ARG A 97 4.56 -6.53 12.22
CA ARG A 97 4.08 -5.27 12.81
C ARG A 97 4.09 -5.27 14.34
N HIS A 98 4.08 -6.45 14.97
CA HIS A 98 4.12 -6.56 16.43
C HIS A 98 5.53 -6.48 17.02
N HIS A 99 6.57 -6.72 16.22
CA HIS A 99 7.96 -6.65 16.69
C HIS A 99 8.54 -5.22 16.70
N GLN A 100 7.93 -4.28 15.97
CA GLN A 100 8.47 -2.91 15.84
C GLN A 100 7.91 -1.91 16.87
N ALA A 101 7.02 -2.34 17.77
CA ALA A 101 6.43 -1.46 18.78
C ALA A 101 7.33 -1.17 20.00
N LEU A 102 8.51 -1.79 20.11
CA LEU A 102 9.45 -1.53 21.21
C LEU A 102 10.79 -1.00 20.71
N ARG A 103 11.09 0.24 21.08
CA ARG A 103 12.40 0.89 20.89
C ARG A 103 13.50 0.01 21.51
N PRO A 104 14.67 -0.15 20.88
CA PRO A 104 15.77 -0.89 21.48
C PRO A 104 16.40 -0.02 22.58
N GLY A 105 16.09 -0.32 23.83
CA GLY A 105 16.64 0.41 24.95
C GLY A 105 16.10 -0.09 26.28
N THR A 106 16.46 -1.32 26.64
CA THR A 106 17.05 -1.73 27.94
C THR A 106 17.04 -3.25 28.03
N GLY A 107 18.16 -3.81 28.49
CA GLY A 107 18.30 -5.24 28.67
C GLY A 107 17.43 -5.80 29.79
N THR A 108 17.47 -7.13 29.86
CA THR A 108 16.88 -8.06 30.85
C THR A 108 15.43 -8.48 30.58
N GLY A 109 15.27 -9.77 30.22
CA GLY A 109 14.02 -10.54 30.29
C GLY A 109 12.96 -10.18 29.25
N ALA A 110 13.00 -10.80 28.07
CA ALA A 110 11.91 -10.70 27.11
C ALA A 110 10.61 -11.27 27.73
N PRO A 111 9.53 -10.49 27.87
CA PRO A 111 8.20 -11.06 28.09
C PRO A 111 7.81 -11.78 26.81
N GLU A 112 7.41 -13.04 26.91
CA GLU A 112 6.78 -13.78 25.83
C GLU A 112 5.55 -12.96 25.37
N HIS A 113 5.64 -12.34 24.19
CA HIS A 113 4.56 -11.47 23.73
C HIS A 113 3.34 -12.35 23.44
N PRO A 114 2.16 -12.04 24.01
CA PRO A 114 0.97 -12.85 23.77
C PRO A 114 0.66 -12.83 22.27
N ARG A 115 0.65 -14.01 21.67
CA ARG A 115 0.26 -14.19 20.28
C ARG A 115 -1.16 -13.63 20.12
N PRO A 116 -1.46 -12.91 19.03
CA PRO A 116 -2.80 -12.38 18.83
C PRO A 116 -3.81 -13.53 18.79
N THR A 117 -4.87 -13.40 19.59
CA THR A 117 -5.99 -14.34 19.58
C THR A 117 -6.89 -14.00 18.40
N TYR A 118 -7.11 -14.96 17.51
CA TYR A 118 -8.02 -14.80 16.38
C TYR A 118 -9.46 -15.11 16.79
N LEU A 119 -10.40 -14.31 16.28
CA LEU A 119 -11.84 -14.53 16.43
C LEU A 119 -12.41 -15.01 15.09
N PHE A 120 -13.41 -15.90 15.15
CA PHE A 120 -14.04 -16.48 13.97
C PHE A 120 -15.53 -16.13 13.92
N CYS A 121 -16.00 -15.72 12.76
CA CYS A 121 -17.41 -15.50 12.46
C CYS A 121 -17.73 -16.27 11.17
N GLY A 122 -18.91 -16.88 11.10
CA GLY A 122 -19.31 -17.67 9.94
C GLY A 122 -20.80 -17.57 9.67
N LEU A 123 -21.18 -17.55 8.39
CA LEU A 123 -22.55 -17.57 7.91
C LEU A 123 -22.68 -18.69 6.89
N PHE A 124 -23.63 -19.61 7.07
CA PHE A 124 -23.77 -20.80 6.23
C PHE A 124 -25.20 -21.34 6.22
N GLY A 125 -25.55 -22.13 5.21
CA GLY A 125 -26.89 -22.74 5.11
C GLY A 125 -28.00 -21.70 5.05
N ASP A 126 -29.10 -21.95 5.76
CA ASP A 126 -30.26 -21.07 5.85
C ASP A 126 -30.28 -20.23 7.13
N PRO A 127 -29.93 -18.95 6.99
CA PRO A 127 -28.61 -18.56 7.42
C PRO A 127 -28.38 -18.88 8.91
N HIS A 128 -27.53 -19.88 9.15
CA HIS A 128 -26.92 -20.14 10.43
C HIS A 128 -25.71 -19.22 10.62
N LEU A 129 -25.74 -18.45 11.70
CA LEU A 129 -24.70 -17.50 12.08
C LEU A 129 -23.94 -18.03 13.29
N ARG A 130 -22.62 -18.20 13.14
CA ARG A 130 -21.67 -18.30 14.25
C ARG A 130 -21.06 -16.92 14.49
N THR A 131 -21.35 -16.33 15.64
CA THR A 131 -20.81 -15.02 16.03
C THR A 131 -19.35 -15.12 16.50
N PHE A 132 -18.65 -13.98 16.60
CA PHE A 132 -17.30 -13.90 17.19
C PHE A 132 -17.19 -14.37 18.65
N LYS A 133 -18.32 -14.53 19.35
CA LYS A 133 -18.40 -15.06 20.71
C LYS A 133 -18.81 -16.55 20.73
N ASP A 134 -18.74 -17.22 19.59
CA ASP A 134 -19.15 -18.62 19.41
C ASP A 134 -20.62 -18.93 19.72
N HIS A 135 -21.50 -17.92 19.74
CA HIS A 135 -22.94 -18.16 19.75
C HIS A 135 -23.45 -18.53 18.35
N PHE A 136 -24.35 -19.51 18.31
CA PHE A 136 -25.01 -19.98 17.09
C PHE A 136 -26.45 -19.47 17.05
N GLN A 137 -26.84 -18.92 15.91
CA GLN A 137 -28.18 -18.39 15.66
C GLN A 137 -28.68 -18.84 14.30
N THR A 138 -30.00 -19.01 14.16
CA THR A 138 -30.65 -19.19 12.86
C THR A 138 -31.50 -17.96 12.62
N CYS A 139 -31.19 -17.20 11.57
CA CYS A 139 -31.75 -15.87 11.38
C CYS A 139 -32.70 -15.84 10.16
N LYS A 140 -33.95 -15.42 10.31
CA LYS A 140 -34.76 -15.05 9.14
C LYS A 140 -34.44 -13.61 8.75
N VAL A 141 -33.48 -13.44 7.85
CA VAL A 141 -33.06 -12.12 7.36
C VAL A 141 -33.11 -12.12 5.84
N GLU A 142 -33.94 -11.25 5.26
CA GLU A 142 -34.06 -11.04 3.81
C GLU A 142 -33.45 -9.69 3.44
N GLY A 143 -32.85 -9.59 2.26
CA GLY A 143 -32.18 -8.40 1.79
C GLY A 143 -30.75 -8.30 2.31
N ALA A 144 -30.20 -7.08 2.29
CA ALA A 144 -28.79 -6.86 2.60
C ALA A 144 -28.55 -6.47 4.06
N TRP A 145 -27.60 -7.13 4.71
CA TRP A 145 -27.31 -6.99 6.13
C TRP A 145 -25.80 -6.93 6.40
N PRO A 146 -25.33 -6.06 7.32
CA PRO A 146 -23.93 -6.01 7.70
C PRO A 146 -23.60 -7.18 8.64
N LEU A 147 -22.62 -8.00 8.25
CA LEU A 147 -22.07 -9.06 9.09
C LEU A 147 -20.88 -8.56 9.93
N ILE A 148 -20.07 -7.67 9.35
CA ILE A 148 -19.00 -6.95 10.03
C ILE A 148 -19.08 -5.50 9.58
N ASP A 149 -19.10 -4.56 10.51
CA ASP A 149 -18.94 -3.14 10.22
C ASP A 149 -18.10 -2.50 11.32
N ASN A 150 -16.82 -2.28 11.05
CA ASN A 150 -15.89 -1.64 11.99
C ASN A 150 -14.89 -0.76 11.25
N ASN A 151 -14.05 -0.06 12.01
CA ASN A 151 -13.07 0.91 11.48
C ASN A 151 -12.07 0.34 10.46
N TYR A 152 -11.96 -0.99 10.35
CA TYR A 152 -10.94 -1.68 9.55
C TYR A 152 -11.52 -2.52 8.42
N LEU A 153 -12.74 -3.04 8.57
CA LEU A 153 -13.35 -3.97 7.63
C LEU A 153 -14.88 -3.85 7.67
N SER A 154 -15.49 -3.82 6.47
CA SER A 154 -16.93 -3.96 6.29
C SER A 154 -17.22 -5.20 5.44
N VAL A 155 -18.10 -6.07 5.92
CA VAL A 155 -18.60 -7.27 5.24
C VAL A 155 -20.12 -7.22 5.27
N GLN A 156 -20.72 -7.22 4.09
CA GLN A 156 -22.16 -7.18 3.91
C GLN A 156 -22.60 -8.39 3.09
N VAL A 157 -23.71 -8.99 3.50
CA VAL A 157 -24.31 -10.15 2.84
C VAL A 157 -25.71 -9.83 2.37
N THR A 158 -26.14 -10.41 1.26
CA THR A 158 -27.54 -10.33 0.80
C THR A 158 -28.17 -11.71 0.86
N ASN A 159 -29.28 -11.81 1.57
CA ASN A 159 -30.02 -13.06 1.76
C ASN A 159 -31.34 -13.01 0.99
N VAL A 160 -31.70 -14.11 0.34
CA VAL A 160 -32.96 -14.26 -0.39
C VAL A 160 -33.72 -15.48 0.12
N PRO A 161 -35.07 -15.50 0.08
CA PRO A 161 -35.83 -16.69 0.42
C PRO A 161 -35.38 -17.89 -0.42
N VAL A 162 -35.21 -19.06 0.20
CA VAL A 162 -34.81 -20.29 -0.49
C VAL A 162 -35.87 -20.70 -1.52
N VAL A 163 -37.14 -20.51 -1.18
CA VAL A 163 -38.28 -20.60 -2.10
C VAL A 163 -39.26 -19.46 -1.78
N TYR A 164 -40.08 -19.07 -2.76
CA TYR A 164 -41.07 -18.01 -2.60
C TYR A 164 -42.02 -18.33 -1.44
N GLY A 165 -42.18 -17.39 -0.51
CA GLY A 165 -43.02 -17.55 0.69
C GLY A 165 -42.38 -18.32 1.86
N SER A 166 -41.15 -18.80 1.73
CA SER A 166 -40.44 -19.48 2.83
C SER A 166 -39.98 -18.52 3.92
N SER A 167 -39.91 -19.03 5.16
CA SER A 167 -39.20 -18.37 6.25
C SER A 167 -37.68 -18.58 6.21
N ALA A 168 -37.20 -19.58 5.47
CA ALA A 168 -35.78 -19.85 5.30
C ALA A 168 -35.20 -18.94 4.20
N THR A 169 -34.10 -18.26 4.52
CA THR A 169 -33.34 -17.42 3.57
C THR A 169 -31.91 -17.95 3.42
N ALA A 170 -31.25 -17.68 2.30
CA ALA A 170 -29.86 -18.07 2.06
C ALA A 170 -29.08 -16.93 1.40
N THR A 171 -27.77 -16.87 1.66
CA THR A 171 -26.90 -15.82 1.12
C THR A 171 -26.64 -16.03 -0.37
N ASN A 172 -26.92 -15.02 -1.18
CA ASN A 172 -26.62 -15.03 -2.63
C ASN A 172 -25.50 -14.07 -3.04
N LYS A 173 -25.09 -13.15 -2.16
CA LYS A 173 -24.02 -12.18 -2.39
C LYS A 173 -23.35 -11.79 -1.09
#